data_AF-A0AA43LB54-F1
#
_entry.id   AF-A0AA43LB54-F1
#
_cell.length_a   1.000
_cell.length_b   1.000
_cell.length_c   1.000
_cell.angle_alpha   90.00
_cell.angle_beta   90.00
_cell.angle_gamma   90.00
#
_symmetry.space_group_name_H-M   'P 1'
#
loop_
_entity.id
_entity.type
_entity.pdbx_description
1 polymer ?
#
loop_
_entity_poly.entity_id
_entity_poly.type
_entity_poly.pdbx_seq_one_letter_code
_entity_poly.pdbx_strand_id
1 'polypeptide(L)'
;MRKFFKEPVNNTSDSGTTEQSPEATLKEISNFVISDIWNVGFVDISWYASSGTSSTGEAIDIDFTIEQLGKAMSTKLEYDNYINNLDAKYDSIKNIWSKLSGEIDRMYKQIQDTPPIANDATTKLDTGIFNQYQDAFSDEVDKLSNS
;
A
#
# COMPACT_ATOMS: atom_id res chain seq x y z
N MET A 1 -9.96 2.30 14.17
CA MET A 1 -8.73 3.03 14.53
C MET A 1 -7.54 2.16 14.16
N ARG A 2 -6.76 2.55 13.15
CA ARG A 2 -5.47 1.91 12.86
C ARG A 2 -4.50 2.29 13.98
N LYS A 3 -3.79 1.31 14.55
CA LYS A 3 -2.75 1.56 15.54
C LYS A 3 -1.51 1.98 14.77
N PHE A 4 -1.11 3.24 14.89
CA PHE A 4 0.20 3.69 14.42
C PHE A 4 1.28 2.94 15.22
N PHE A 5 2.21 2.28 14.52
CA PHE A 5 3.41 1.72 15.13
C PHE A 5 4.16 2.88 15.81
N LYS A 6 4.37 2.78 17.13
CA LYS A 6 5.15 3.76 17.88
C LYS A 6 6.63 3.42 17.76
N GLU A 7 7.43 4.44 17.49
CA GLU A 7 8.90 4.42 17.59
C GLU A 7 9.39 3.86 18.94
N PRO A 8 10.61 3.29 19.02
CA PRO A 8 11.09 2.65 20.23
C PRO A 8 11.53 3.70 21.25
N VAL A 9 10.69 3.93 22.27
CA VAL A 9 11.12 4.60 23.50
C VAL A 9 11.42 3.54 24.54
N ASN A 10 12.71 3.38 24.82
CA ASN A 10 13.22 2.51 25.86
C ASN A 10 12.88 3.11 27.24
N ASN A 11 11.84 2.60 27.90
CA ASN A 11 11.73 2.64 29.36
C ASN A 11 10.73 1.59 29.86
N THR A 12 11.26 0.70 30.69
CA THR A 12 10.59 -0.35 31.47
C THR A 12 9.24 0.09 32.02
N SER A 13 8.17 -0.48 31.47
CA SER A 13 6.89 -0.73 32.15
C SER A 13 6.14 -1.79 31.36
N ASP A 14 5.96 -2.94 32.01
CA ASP A 14 5.16 -4.06 31.57
C ASP A 14 3.78 -3.58 31.12
N SER A 15 3.55 -3.64 29.81
CA SER A 15 2.26 -3.45 29.17
C SER A 15 2.22 -4.45 28.05
N GLY A 16 1.66 -5.63 28.36
CA GLY A 16 1.48 -6.75 27.45
C GLY A 16 0.90 -6.29 26.11
N THR A 17 1.79 -6.09 25.15
CA THR A 17 1.47 -6.09 23.73
C THR A 17 1.56 -7.55 23.34
N THR A 18 0.43 -8.23 23.25
CA THR A 18 0.38 -9.50 22.52
C THR A 18 0.84 -9.19 21.10
N GLU A 19 2.06 -9.63 20.77
CA GLU A 19 2.63 -9.51 19.43
C GLU A 19 1.65 -10.14 18.44
N GLN A 20 1.21 -9.37 17.44
CA GLN A 20 0.28 -9.85 16.42
C GLN A 20 0.96 -10.97 15.63
N SER A 21 0.24 -12.06 15.35
CA SER A 21 0.84 -13.17 14.59
C SER A 21 1.25 -12.69 13.20
N PRO A 22 2.28 -13.29 12.57
CA PRO A 22 2.68 -12.85 11.25
C PRO A 22 1.58 -12.94 10.19
N GLU A 23 0.70 -13.93 10.29
CA GLU A 23 -0.46 -14.08 9.42
C GLU A 23 -1.44 -12.91 9.57
N ALA A 24 -1.70 -12.47 10.82
CA ALA A 24 -2.54 -11.32 11.07
C ALA A 24 -1.91 -10.01 10.58
N THR A 25 -0.59 -9.84 10.73
CA THR A 25 0.11 -8.66 10.19
C THR A 25 0.14 -8.68 8.66
N LEU A 26 0.34 -9.84 8.03
CA LEU A 26 0.27 -9.97 6.56
C LEU A 26 -1.12 -9.62 6.01
N LYS A 27 -2.20 -10.00 6.72
CA LYS A 27 -3.56 -9.59 6.35
C LYS A 27 -3.77 -8.09 6.47
N GLU A 28 -3.23 -7.47 7.52
CA GLU A 28 -3.21 -6.02 7.66
C GLU A 28 -2.48 -5.35 6.49
N ILE A 29 -1.31 -5.86 6.11
CA ILE A 29 -0.53 -5.33 4.97
C ILE A 29 -1.33 -5.45 3.66
N SER A 30 -1.96 -6.60 3.41
CA SER A 30 -2.81 -6.76 2.22
C SER A 30 -3.97 -5.76 2.21
N ASN A 31 -4.61 -5.51 3.35
CA ASN A 31 -5.69 -4.53 3.45
C ASN A 31 -5.17 -3.09 3.28
N PHE A 32 -3.98 -2.78 3.79
CA PHE A 32 -3.31 -1.49 3.60
C PHE A 32 -3.03 -1.22 2.12
N VAL A 33 -2.48 -2.19 1.39
CA VAL A 33 -2.24 -2.04 -0.06
C VAL A 33 -3.54 -1.76 -0.81
N ILE A 34 -4.61 -2.52 -0.53
CA ILE A 34 -5.90 -2.32 -1.20
C ILE A 34 -6.52 -0.97 -0.84
N SER A 35 -6.54 -0.62 0.44
CA SER A 35 -7.25 0.56 0.92
C SER A 35 -6.52 1.86 0.61
N ASP A 36 -5.23 1.93 0.95
CA ASP A 36 -4.52 3.21 1.00
C ASP A 36 -3.69 3.43 -0.26
N ILE A 37 -3.03 2.40 -0.76
CA ILE A 37 -2.21 2.49 -1.97
C ILE A 37 -3.09 2.42 -3.22
N TRP A 38 -3.96 1.42 -3.33
CA TRP A 38 -4.78 1.21 -4.52
C TRP A 38 -5.98 2.16 -4.58
N ASN A 39 -6.94 2.04 -3.66
CA ASN A 39 -8.21 2.78 -3.76
C ASN A 39 -8.01 4.31 -3.63
N VAL A 40 -7.38 4.75 -2.55
CA VAL A 40 -7.20 6.20 -2.28
C VAL A 40 -6.04 6.79 -3.07
N GLY A 41 -4.96 6.02 -3.29
CA GLY A 41 -3.82 6.47 -4.07
C GLY A 41 -4.08 6.38 -5.57
N PHE A 42 -3.84 5.20 -6.16
CA PHE A 42 -3.75 5.05 -7.60
C PHE A 42 -5.09 5.17 -8.34
N VAL A 43 -6.19 4.66 -7.77
CA VAL A 43 -7.51 4.71 -8.40
C VAL A 43 -8.05 6.14 -8.45
N ASP A 44 -8.09 6.84 -7.31
CA ASP A 44 -8.60 8.22 -7.28
C ASP A 44 -7.73 9.18 -8.10
N ILE A 45 -6.40 9.02 -8.09
CA ILE A 45 -5.50 9.81 -8.94
C ILE A 45 -5.76 9.53 -10.43
N SER A 46 -5.94 8.26 -10.82
CA SER A 46 -6.24 7.90 -12.20
C SER A 46 -7.58 8.45 -12.67
N TRP A 47 -8.60 8.45 -11.80
CA TRP A 47 -9.89 9.05 -12.11
C TRP A 47 -9.80 10.56 -12.23
N TYR A 48 -9.07 11.22 -11.33
CA TYR A 48 -8.86 12.66 -11.42
C TYR A 48 -8.19 13.07 -12.73
N ALA A 49 -7.16 12.35 -13.17
CA ALA A 49 -6.54 12.59 -14.47
C ALA A 49 -7.55 12.48 -15.62
N SER A 50 -8.47 11.50 -15.56
CA SER A 50 -9.45 11.27 -16.61
C SER A 50 -10.65 12.23 -16.60
N SER A 51 -11.18 12.60 -15.43
CA SER A 51 -12.48 13.29 -15.31
C SER A 51 -12.46 14.52 -14.40
N GLY A 52 -11.34 14.81 -13.75
CA GLY A 52 -11.21 15.87 -12.75
C GLY A 52 -11.95 15.59 -11.44
N THR A 53 -12.42 14.35 -11.22
CA THR A 53 -13.17 13.92 -10.02
C THR A 53 -12.50 12.70 -9.39
N SER A 54 -12.90 12.36 -8.16
CA SER A 54 -12.58 11.04 -7.57
C SER A 54 -13.21 9.90 -8.37
N SER A 55 -12.87 8.67 -7.99
CA SER A 55 -13.49 7.45 -8.51
C SER A 55 -14.98 7.31 -8.22
N THR A 56 -15.51 8.05 -7.25
CA THR A 56 -16.94 8.14 -6.93
C THR A 56 -17.66 9.27 -7.67
N GLY A 57 -16.95 10.07 -8.46
CA GLY A 57 -17.50 11.24 -9.17
C GLY A 57 -17.58 12.50 -8.31
N GLU A 58 -16.99 12.49 -7.12
CA GLU A 58 -16.99 13.62 -6.19
C GLU A 58 -15.81 14.57 -6.46
N ALA A 59 -15.89 15.79 -5.93
CA ALA A 59 -14.77 16.71 -5.94
C ALA A 59 -13.61 16.13 -5.10
N ILE A 60 -12.38 16.26 -5.59
CA ILE A 60 -11.17 15.75 -4.94
C ILE A 60 -10.12 16.86 -4.87
N ASP A 61 -9.46 16.96 -3.72
CA ASP A 61 -8.25 17.75 -3.54
C ASP A 61 -7.05 16.86 -3.91
N ILE A 62 -6.58 17.00 -5.15
CA ILE A 62 -5.55 16.12 -5.69
C ILE A 62 -4.21 16.28 -4.97
N ASP A 63 -3.86 17.49 -4.54
CA ASP A 63 -2.62 17.77 -3.82
C ASP A 63 -2.65 17.08 -2.45
N PHE A 64 -3.78 17.17 -1.75
CA PHE A 64 -3.99 16.45 -0.50
C PHE A 64 -3.96 14.92 -0.71
N THR A 65 -4.58 14.40 -1.77
CA THR A 65 -4.52 12.96 -2.07
C THR A 65 -3.09 12.47 -2.32
N ILE A 66 -2.28 13.24 -3.05
CA ILE A 66 -0.85 12.93 -3.26
C ILE A 66 -0.07 13.00 -1.95
N GLU A 67 -0.35 13.98 -1.07
CA GLU A 67 0.24 14.04 0.27
C GLU A 67 -0.09 12.78 1.11
N GLN A 68 -1.35 12.34 1.08
CA GLN A 68 -1.80 11.15 1.79
C GLN A 68 -1.16 9.87 1.22
N LEU A 69 -1.00 9.77 -0.10
CA LEU A 69 -0.24 8.69 -0.73
C LEU A 69 1.23 8.73 -0.26
N GLY A 70 1.86 9.90 -0.18
CA GLY A 70 3.21 10.05 0.36
C GLY A 70 3.34 9.55 1.80
N LYS A 71 2.34 9.77 2.66
CA LYS A 71 2.31 9.20 4.02
C LYS A 71 2.18 7.67 3.99
N ALA A 72 1.34 7.14 3.10
CA ALA A 72 1.22 5.69 2.92
C ALA A 72 2.54 5.06 2.46
N MET A 73 3.32 5.74 1.59
CA MET A 73 4.65 5.28 1.19
C MET A 73 5.63 5.17 2.38
N SER A 74 5.51 6.03 3.39
CA SER A 74 6.29 5.87 4.64
C SER A 74 5.88 4.61 5.42
N THR A 75 4.57 4.33 5.55
CA THR A 75 4.08 3.09 6.17
C THR A 75 4.49 1.84 5.39
N LYS A 76 4.47 1.90 4.05
CA LYS A 76 4.97 0.82 3.19
C LYS A 76 6.41 0.44 3.54
N LEU A 77 7.29 1.40 3.82
CA LEU A 77 8.68 1.13 4.16
C LEU A 77 8.81 0.32 5.47
N GLU A 78 7.93 0.55 6.44
CA GLU A 78 7.86 -0.26 7.66
C GLU A 78 7.46 -1.70 7.32
N TYR A 79 6.50 -1.89 6.42
CA TYR A 79 6.07 -3.20 5.95
C TYR A 79 7.11 -3.91 5.07
N ASP A 80 7.88 -3.16 4.27
CA ASP A 80 9.04 -3.68 3.54
C ASP A 80 10.04 -4.32 4.52
N ASN A 81 10.38 -3.60 5.58
CA ASN A 81 11.28 -4.10 6.61
C ASN A 81 10.69 -5.31 7.35
N TYR A 82 9.40 -5.26 7.69
CA TYR A 82 8.72 -6.36 8.36
C TYR A 82 8.76 -7.65 7.52
N ILE A 83 8.31 -7.58 6.26
CA ILE A 83 8.21 -8.76 5.38
C ILE A 83 9.59 -9.36 5.10
N ASN A 84 10.61 -8.53 4.89
CA ASN A 84 11.98 -8.99 4.65
C ASN A 84 12.56 -9.79 5.83
N ASN A 85 12.11 -9.52 7.06
CA ASN A 85 12.56 -10.19 8.28
C ASN A 85 11.71 -11.40 8.69
N LEU A 86 10.67 -11.76 7.91
CA LEU A 86 9.87 -12.96 8.18
C LEU A 86 10.69 -14.25 8.04
N ASP A 87 10.24 -15.33 8.67
CA ASP A 87 10.87 -16.66 8.55
C ASP A 87 10.81 -17.22 7.11
N ALA A 88 11.65 -18.24 6.84
CA ALA A 88 11.72 -18.90 5.53
C ALA A 88 10.40 -19.52 5.05
N LYS A 89 9.48 -19.87 5.97
CA LYS A 89 8.14 -20.37 5.61
C LYS A 89 7.31 -19.35 4.80
N TYR A 90 7.70 -18.07 4.80
CA TYR A 90 7.04 -16.99 4.08
C TYR A 90 7.80 -16.54 2.81
N ASP A 91 8.77 -17.32 2.30
CA ASP A 91 9.59 -16.88 1.16
C ASP A 91 8.77 -16.64 -0.12
N SER A 92 7.66 -17.37 -0.33
CA SER A 92 6.70 -17.09 -1.40
C SER A 92 6.13 -15.67 -1.29
N ILE A 93 5.68 -15.28 -0.10
CA ILE A 93 5.15 -13.96 0.21
C ILE A 93 6.21 -12.87 0.03
N LYS A 94 7.44 -13.09 0.50
CA LYS A 94 8.55 -12.14 0.31
C LYS A 94 8.84 -11.88 -1.16
N ASN A 95 8.85 -12.93 -1.97
CA ASN A 95 9.13 -12.84 -3.40
C ASN A 95 8.04 -12.04 -4.14
N ILE A 96 6.76 -12.28 -3.81
CA ILE A 96 5.64 -11.52 -4.38
C ILE A 96 5.69 -10.07 -3.89
N TRP A 97 5.90 -9.86 -2.59
CA TRP A 97 5.98 -8.54 -1.98
C TRP A 97 7.08 -7.69 -2.60
N SER A 98 8.29 -8.22 -2.83
CA SER A 98 9.37 -7.47 -3.49
C SER A 98 8.96 -6.92 -4.87
N LYS A 99 8.18 -7.68 -5.63
CA LYS A 99 7.65 -7.26 -6.94
C LYS A 99 6.55 -6.21 -6.79
N LEU A 100 5.59 -6.46 -5.90
CA LEU A 100 4.50 -5.53 -5.62
C LEU A 100 5.02 -4.20 -5.09
N SER A 101 5.89 -4.24 -4.09
CA SER A 101 6.56 -3.10 -3.47
C SER A 101 7.32 -2.26 -4.49
N GLY A 102 8.12 -2.90 -5.35
CA GLY A 102 8.83 -2.20 -6.43
C GLY A 102 7.90 -1.57 -7.47
N GLU A 103 6.76 -2.19 -7.76
CA GLU A 103 5.76 -1.62 -8.66
C GLU A 103 5.00 -0.45 -8.04
N ILE A 104 4.72 -0.50 -6.73
CA ILE A 104 4.19 0.65 -5.98
C ILE A 104 5.17 1.84 -6.07
N ASP A 105 6.47 1.59 -5.87
CA ASP A 105 7.50 2.63 -5.97
C ASP A 105 7.57 3.21 -7.38
N ARG A 106 7.49 2.38 -8.42
CA ARG A 106 7.45 2.82 -9.83
C ARG A 106 6.27 3.75 -10.09
N MET A 107 5.07 3.35 -9.69
CA MET A 107 3.85 4.13 -9.89
C MET A 107 3.85 5.43 -9.09
N TYR A 108 4.30 5.40 -7.84
CA TYR A 108 4.45 6.61 -7.03
C TYR A 108 5.45 7.58 -7.65
N LYS A 109 6.59 7.09 -8.15
CA LYS A 109 7.56 7.91 -8.87
C LYS A 109 6.97 8.53 -10.13
N GLN A 110 6.16 7.78 -10.89
CA GLN A 110 5.46 8.33 -12.06
C GLN A 110 4.56 9.51 -11.69
N ILE A 111 3.83 9.43 -10.58
CA ILE A 111 2.99 10.53 -10.06
C ILE A 111 3.84 11.74 -9.66
N GLN A 112 5.01 11.52 -9.05
CA GLN A 112 5.91 12.61 -8.67
C GLN A 112 6.55 13.30 -9.89
N ASP A 113 7.00 12.50 -10.87
CA ASP A 113 7.66 12.99 -12.08
C ASP A 113 6.67 13.66 -13.04
N THR A 114 5.41 13.23 -13.02
CA THR A 114 4.32 13.79 -13.84
C THR A 114 3.03 13.85 -13.01
N PRO A 115 2.87 14.92 -12.20
CA PRO A 115 1.66 15.11 -11.39
C PRO A 115 0.39 15.13 -12.25
N PRO A 116 -0.69 14.50 -11.78
CA PRO A 116 -1.93 14.40 -12.53
C PRO A 116 -2.59 15.77 -12.72
N ILE A 117 -3.06 16.02 -13.94
CA ILE A 117 -3.82 17.22 -14.30
C ILE A 117 -5.27 16.80 -14.58
N ALA A 118 -6.24 17.55 -14.02
CA ALA A 118 -7.66 17.27 -14.26
C ALA A 118 -7.99 17.26 -15.77
N ASN A 119 -8.72 16.24 -16.20
CA ASN A 119 -9.18 16.06 -17.59
C ASN A 119 -8.05 15.90 -18.63
N ASP A 120 -6.86 15.50 -18.19
CA ASP A 120 -5.77 15.11 -19.09
C ASP A 120 -5.79 13.60 -19.36
N ALA A 121 -6.49 13.20 -20.42
CA ALA A 121 -6.56 11.81 -20.86
C ALA A 121 -5.21 11.22 -21.35
N THR A 122 -4.15 12.05 -21.46
CA THR A 122 -2.79 11.58 -21.79
C THR A 122 -2.04 11.10 -20.55
N THR A 123 -2.39 11.61 -19.37
CA THR A 123 -1.89 11.11 -18.10
C THR A 123 -2.59 9.80 -17.74
N LYS A 124 -1.87 8.69 -17.95
CA LYS A 124 -2.36 7.33 -17.62
C LYS A 124 -1.41 6.63 -16.67
N LEU A 125 -1.95 6.17 -15.55
CA LEU A 125 -1.27 5.21 -14.69
C LEU A 125 -1.48 3.81 -15.28
N ASP A 126 -0.39 3.14 -15.64
CA ASP A 126 -0.45 1.71 -15.98
C ASP A 126 -0.52 0.91 -14.68
N THR A 127 -1.69 0.33 -14.42
CA THR A 127 -2.00 -0.42 -13.19
C THR A 127 -1.97 -1.93 -13.39
N GLY A 128 -1.72 -2.41 -14.61
CA GLY A 128 -1.85 -3.84 -14.95
C GLY A 128 -0.89 -4.72 -14.16
N ILE A 129 0.39 -4.32 -14.09
CA ILE A 129 1.43 -5.05 -13.35
C ILE A 129 1.18 -4.97 -11.84
N PHE A 130 0.75 -3.81 -11.34
CA PHE A 130 0.38 -3.64 -9.94
C PHE A 130 -0.73 -4.61 -9.53
N ASN A 131 -1.84 -4.64 -10.28
CA ASN A 131 -2.97 -5.52 -10.01
C ASN A 131 -2.55 -6.98 -10.00
N GLN A 132 -1.73 -7.40 -10.98
CA GLN A 132 -1.21 -8.77 -11.04
C GLN A 132 -0.46 -9.17 -9.76
N TYR A 133 0.42 -8.30 -9.25
CA TYR A 133 1.19 -8.60 -8.04
C TYR A 133 0.36 -8.44 -6.76
N GLN A 134 -0.58 -7.50 -6.73
CA GLN A 134 -1.49 -7.31 -5.61
C GLN A 134 -2.44 -8.49 -5.44
N ASP A 135 -3.01 -9.00 -6.54
CA ASP A 135 -3.86 -10.19 -6.53
C ASP A 135 -3.08 -11.41 -6.04
N ALA A 136 -1.88 -11.65 -6.58
CA ALA A 136 -1.03 -12.74 -6.14
C ALA A 136 -0.65 -12.64 -4.65
N PHE A 137 -0.42 -11.43 -4.14
CA PHE A 137 -0.10 -11.20 -2.73
C PHE A 137 -1.32 -11.50 -1.84
N SER A 138 -2.49 -10.98 -2.19
CA SER A 138 -3.74 -11.22 -1.46
C SER A 138 -4.09 -12.71 -1.43
N ASP A 139 -3.99 -13.41 -2.56
CA ASP A 139 -4.21 -14.84 -2.65
C ASP A 139 -3.28 -15.65 -1.73
N GLU A 140 -1.99 -15.30 -1.69
CA GLU A 140 -1.01 -16.00 -0.86
C GLU A 140 -1.25 -15.75 0.63
N VAL A 141 -1.63 -14.53 1.01
CA VAL A 141 -2.00 -14.19 2.38
C VAL A 141 -3.28 -14.90 2.82
N ASP A 142 -4.27 -15.02 1.93
CA ASP A 142 -5.54 -15.70 2.24
C ASP A 142 -5.38 -17.20 2.44
N LYS A 143 -4.39 -17.83 1.79
CA LYS A 143 -4.05 -19.24 2.04
C LYS A 143 -3.57 -19.47 3.48
N LEU A 144 -2.89 -18.50 4.10
CA LEU A 144 -2.43 -18.61 5.49
C LEU A 144 -3.59 -18.64 6.49
N SER A 145 -4.69 -17.96 6.16
CA SER A 145 -5.88 -17.88 7.04
C SER A 145 -6.77 -19.13 6.95
N ASN A 146 -6.55 -19.97 5.94
CA ASN A 146 -7.28 -21.22 5.69
C ASN A 146 -6.44 -22.48 5.97
N SER A 147 -5.26 -22.33 6.59
CA SER A 147 -4.30 -23.41 6.88
C SER A 147 -4.33 -23.87 8.34
#